data_AF-A0A2U1KD23-F1
#
_entry.id   AF-A0A2U1KD23-F1
#
_cell.length_a   1.000
_cell.length_b   1.000
_cell.length_c   1.000
_cell.angle_alpha   90.00
_cell.angle_beta   90.00
_cell.angle_gamma   90.00
#
_symmetry.space_group_name_H-M   'P 1'
#
loop_
_entity.id
_entity.type
_entity.pdbx_description
1 polymer ?
#
loop_
_entity_poly.entity_id
_entity_poly.type
_entity_poly.pdbx_seq_one_letter_code
_entity_poly.pdbx_strand_id
1 'polypeptide(L)'
;MVDLHLSVVFKALNVETNYLRIQEDGLERTLSSFDNATPKILDYLVAKGEGLLKKKGSAVNLENGKFEPYMYETNAEALAEFAKKLSHEKRLREVMLH
;
A
#
# COMPACT_ATOMS: atom_id res chain seq x y z
N MET A 1 10.03 9.09 5.40
CA MET A 1 10.18 9.40 6.84
C MET A 1 9.06 8.79 7.66
N VAL A 2 7.78 9.04 7.36
CA VAL A 2 6.65 8.41 8.10
C VAL A 2 6.65 6.88 7.97
N ASP A 3 6.88 6.35 6.78
CA ASP A 3 6.85 4.90 6.54
C ASP A 3 7.94 4.15 7.29
N LEU A 4 9.12 4.77 7.45
CA LEU A 4 10.22 4.21 8.25
C LEU A 4 9.82 4.06 9.71
N HIS A 5 9.23 5.10 10.31
CA HIS A 5 8.78 5.05 11.70
C HIS A 5 7.69 3.99 11.91
N LEU A 6 6.71 3.91 11.01
CA LEU A 6 5.65 2.90 11.10
C LEU A 6 6.24 1.49 10.94
N SER A 7 7.09 1.25 9.94
CA SER A 7 7.74 -0.05 9.76
C SER A 7 8.56 -0.48 10.98
N VAL A 8 9.26 0.45 11.65
CA VAL A 8 9.96 0.15 12.90
C VAL A 8 8.99 -0.27 14.01
N VAL A 9 7.89 0.46 14.21
CA VAL A 9 6.91 0.16 15.27
C VAL A 9 6.26 -1.21 15.04
N PHE A 10 5.76 -1.47 13.83
CA PHE A 10 5.10 -2.74 13.52
C PHE A 10 6.07 -3.93 13.59
N LYS A 11 7.34 -3.74 13.21
CA LYS A 11 8.39 -4.75 13.36
C LYS A 11 8.75 -5.01 14.81
N ALA A 12 8.91 -3.96 15.63
CA ALA A 12 9.23 -4.10 17.05
C ALA A 12 8.14 -4.85 17.84
N LEU A 13 6.89 -4.79 17.37
CA LEU A 13 5.73 -5.46 17.94
C LEU A 13 5.44 -6.84 17.31
N ASN A 14 6.26 -7.32 16.36
CA ASN A 14 6.05 -8.57 15.59
C ASN A 14 4.66 -8.64 14.92
N VAL A 15 4.17 -7.51 14.38
CA VAL A 15 2.88 -7.39 13.70
C VAL A 15 3.03 -6.72 12.33
N GLU A 16 4.11 -6.99 11.61
CA GLU A 16 4.43 -6.39 10.32
C GLU A 16 3.30 -6.54 9.30
N THR A 17 2.56 -7.66 9.36
CA THR A 17 1.44 -7.97 8.47
C THR A 17 0.19 -7.11 8.71
N ASN A 18 0.18 -6.31 9.78
CA ASN A 18 -0.88 -5.36 10.08
C ASN A 18 -0.65 -3.97 9.48
N TYR A 19 0.51 -3.74 8.85
CA TYR A 19 0.81 -2.51 8.12
C TYR A 19 0.97 -2.79 6.63
N LEU A 20 0.00 -2.32 5.84
CA LEU A 20 0.03 -2.40 4.38
C LEU A 20 0.33 -1.01 3.79
N ARG A 21 1.49 -0.86 3.14
CA ARG A 21 1.87 0.34 2.39
C ARG A 21 1.89 0.04 0.89
N ILE A 22 1.10 0.79 0.14
CA ILE A 22 1.05 0.73 -1.33
C ILE A 22 1.43 2.10 -1.87
N GLN A 23 2.50 2.17 -2.66
CA GLN A 23 3.04 3.42 -3.16
C GLN A 23 3.72 3.22 -4.52
N GLU A 24 3.59 4.21 -5.40
CA GLU A 24 4.30 4.27 -6.68
C GLU A 24 5.44 5.29 -6.61
N ASP A 25 6.68 4.80 -6.57
CA ASP A 25 7.89 5.64 -6.50
C ASP A 25 8.45 6.02 -7.88
N GLY A 26 7.96 5.39 -8.95
CA GLY A 26 8.45 5.56 -10.32
C GLY A 26 7.58 6.47 -11.20
N LEU A 27 6.94 7.50 -10.62
CA LEU A 27 6.24 8.51 -11.39
C LEU A 27 7.24 9.41 -12.14
N GLU A 28 6.95 9.64 -13.42
CA GLU A 28 7.81 10.46 -14.26
C GLU A 28 7.70 11.94 -13.86
N ARG A 29 8.83 12.55 -13.47
CA ARG A 29 8.90 13.91 -12.90
C ARG A 29 8.26 15.00 -13.77
N THR A 30 8.32 14.83 -15.09
CA THR A 30 7.74 15.76 -16.08
C THR A 30 6.22 15.67 -16.18
N LEU A 31 5.63 14.55 -15.75
CA LEU A 31 4.18 14.32 -15.73
C LEU A 31 3.59 14.40 -14.32
N SER A 32 4.44 14.52 -13.29
CA SER A 32 4.06 14.48 -11.88
C SER A 32 3.72 15.86 -11.29
N SER A 33 3.38 16.85 -12.12
CA SER A 33 2.88 18.14 -11.61
C SER A 33 1.48 17.93 -11.05
N PHE A 34 1.27 18.24 -9.77
CA PHE A 34 0.01 17.98 -9.07
C PHE A 34 -1.20 18.75 -9.63
N ASP A 35 -0.95 19.82 -10.39
CA ASP A 35 -1.96 20.71 -10.98
C ASP A 35 -2.33 20.34 -12.42
N ASN A 36 -1.68 19.33 -13.02
CA ASN A 36 -1.87 19.02 -14.44
C ASN A 36 -2.87 17.89 -14.65
N ALA A 37 -4.14 18.25 -14.85
CA ALA A 37 -5.27 17.33 -15.03
C ALA A 37 -5.64 17.07 -16.51
N THR A 38 -4.69 17.12 -17.43
CA THR A 38 -4.99 16.76 -18.83
C THR A 38 -5.41 15.28 -18.94
N PRO A 39 -6.34 14.91 -19.84
CA PRO A 39 -6.80 13.52 -19.98
C PRO A 39 -5.66 12.51 -20.12
N LYS A 40 -4.63 12.85 -20.90
CA LYS A 40 -3.43 12.00 -21.09
C LYS A 40 -2.71 11.69 -19.77
N ILE A 41 -2.61 12.66 -18.86
CA ILE A 41 -1.96 12.46 -17.56
C ILE A 41 -2.86 11.64 -16.64
N LEU A 42 -4.16 11.88 -16.66
CA LEU A 42 -5.11 11.07 -15.88
C LEU A 42 -5.09 9.60 -16.32
N ASP A 43 -5.12 9.34 -17.63
CA ASP A 43 -5.02 7.98 -18.18
C ASP A 43 -3.69 7.31 -17.79
N TYR A 44 -2.59 8.07 -17.81
CA TYR A 44 -1.28 7.59 -17.34
C TYR A 44 -1.32 7.22 -15.83
N LEU A 45 -1.93 8.06 -14.99
CA LEU A 45 -2.05 7.80 -13.56
C LEU A 45 -2.94 6.58 -13.27
N VAL A 46 -4.04 6.42 -14.01
CA VAL A 46 -4.89 5.22 -13.95
C VAL A 46 -4.07 3.98 -14.29
N ALA A 47 -3.36 3.99 -15.43
CA ALA A 47 -2.52 2.88 -15.84
C ALA A 47 -1.41 2.55 -14.83
N LYS A 48 -0.83 3.57 -14.18
CA LYS A 48 0.13 3.37 -13.08
C LYS A 48 -0.53 2.73 -11.85
N GLY A 49 -1.72 3.17 -11.47
CA GLY A 49 -2.49 2.58 -10.37
C GLY A 49 -2.86 1.11 -10.63
N GLU A 50 -3.36 0.80 -11.82
CA GLU A 50 -3.66 -0.59 -12.23
C GLU A 50 -2.39 -1.45 -12.30
N GLY A 51 -1.29 -0.89 -12.76
CA GLY A 51 0.02 -1.56 -12.75
C GLY A 51 0.53 -1.81 -11.33
N LEU A 52 0.29 -0.88 -10.41
CA LEU A 52 0.70 -0.99 -9.01
C LEU A 52 0.00 -2.15 -8.30
N LEU A 53 -1.26 -2.44 -8.64
CA LEU A 53 -1.98 -3.61 -8.10
C LEU A 53 -1.27 -4.94 -8.42
N LYS A 54 -0.58 -5.03 -9.57
CA LYS A 54 0.13 -6.24 -10.02
C LYS A 54 1.54 -6.36 -9.45
N LYS A 55 2.10 -5.29 -8.88
CA LYS A 55 3.43 -5.33 -8.24
C LYS A 55 3.35 -6.09 -6.92
N LYS A 56 4.47 -6.72 -6.53
CA LYS A 56 4.61 -7.37 -5.22
C LYS A 56 4.53 -6.36 -4.08
N GLY A 57 4.00 -6.80 -2.94
CA GLY A 57 4.01 -6.01 -1.71
C GLY A 57 5.44 -5.69 -1.28
N SER A 58 5.67 -4.42 -0.97
CA SER A 58 6.98 -3.89 -0.60
C SER A 58 6.98 -3.33 0.82
N ALA A 59 8.09 -3.51 1.54
CA ALA A 59 8.31 -2.87 2.83
C ALA A 59 9.59 -2.04 2.77
N VAL A 60 9.69 -1.05 3.66
CA VAL A 60 10.93 -0.26 3.74
C VAL A 60 12.03 -1.10 4.39
N ASN A 61 13.17 -1.18 3.74
CA ASN A 61 14.38 -1.71 4.32
C ASN A 61 14.93 -0.69 5.33
N LEU A 62 15.05 -1.09 6.59
CA LEU A 62 15.45 -0.19 7.68
C LEU A 62 16.91 0.25 7.60
N GLU A 63 17.76 -0.46 6.86
CA GLU A 63 19.19 -0.14 6.71
C GLU A 63 19.41 0.95 5.67
N ASN A 64 18.69 0.89 4.54
CA ASN A 64 18.91 1.77 3.40
C ASN A 64 17.73 2.74 3.13
N GLY A 65 16.61 2.58 3.83
CA GLY A 65 15.41 3.41 3.72
C GLY A 65 14.62 3.24 2.40
N LYS A 66 14.97 2.26 1.57
CA LYS A 66 14.33 2.00 0.27
C LYS A 66 13.22 0.96 0.40
N PHE A 67 12.21 1.05 -0.46
CA PHE A 67 11.19 0.02 -0.56
C PHE A 67 11.72 -1.18 -1.34
N GLU A 68 11.65 -2.35 -0.71
CA GLU A 68 12.08 -3.62 -1.27
C GLU A 68 10.92 -4.61 -1.23
N PRO A 69 10.83 -5.55 -2.18
CA PRO A 69 9.83 -6.61 -2.13
C PRO A 69 9.96 -7.39 -0.81
N TYR A 70 8.88 -7.41 -0.03
CA TYR A 70 8.85 -8.04 1.29
C TYR A 70 7.85 -9.19 1.34
N MET A 71 6.75 -9.06 0.60
CA MET A 71 5.69 -10.05 0.51
C MET A 71 5.84 -10.87 -0.78
N TYR A 72 5.38 -12.13 -0.73
CA TYR A 72 5.28 -12.94 -1.93
C TYR A 72 4.08 -12.52 -2.77
N GLU A 73 3.03 -12.04 -2.10
CA GLU A 73 1.77 -11.57 -2.66
C GLU A 73 1.92 -10.23 -3.41
N THR A 74 1.03 -10.05 -4.38
CA THR A 74 0.78 -8.78 -5.07
C THR A 74 0.00 -7.81 -4.18
N ASN A 75 0.06 -6.52 -4.51
CA ASN A 75 -0.73 -5.50 -3.84
C ASN A 75 -2.25 -5.79 -3.93
N ALA A 76 -2.72 -6.36 -5.05
CA ALA A 76 -4.12 -6.76 -5.21
C ALA A 76 -4.52 -7.86 -4.22
N GLU A 77 -3.68 -8.89 -4.05
CA GLU A 77 -3.93 -9.99 -3.11
C GLU A 77 -3.90 -9.50 -1.66
N ALA A 78 -2.91 -8.66 -1.31
CA ALA A 78 -2.82 -8.05 0.02
C ALA A 78 -4.06 -7.17 0.34
N LEU A 79 -4.56 -6.40 -0.63
CA LEU A 79 -5.79 -5.62 -0.49
C LEU A 79 -7.02 -6.51 -0.31
N ALA A 80 -7.12 -7.62 -1.03
CA ALA A 80 -8.23 -8.56 -0.88
C ALA A 80 -8.24 -9.18 0.53
N GLU A 81 -7.08 -9.59 1.05
CA GLU A 81 -6.96 -10.08 2.43
C GLU A 81 -7.28 -8.99 3.46
N PHE A 82 -6.84 -7.75 3.23
CA PHE A 82 -7.17 -6.63 4.10
C PHE A 82 -8.70 -6.35 4.11
N ALA A 83 -9.36 -6.41 2.95
CA ALA A 83 -10.80 -6.26 2.83
C ALA A 83 -11.57 -7.36 3.58
N LYS A 84 -11.08 -8.61 3.57
CA LYS A 84 -11.64 -9.70 4.39
C LYS A 84 -11.54 -9.38 5.88
N LYS A 85 -10.38 -8.91 6.35
CA LYS A 85 -10.18 -8.50 7.76
C LYS A 85 -11.18 -7.41 8.18
N LEU A 86 -11.34 -6.37 7.35
CA LEU A 86 -12.29 -5.27 7.61
C LEU A 86 -13.75 -5.76 7.67
N SER A 87 -14.15 -6.61 6.71
CA SER A 87 -15.49 -7.19 6.66
C SER A 87 -15.78 -8.08 7.89
N HIS A 88 -14.82 -8.89 8.30
CA HIS A 88 -14.93 -9.72 9.50
C HIS A 88 -15.09 -8.87 10.77
N GLU A 89 -14.24 -7.86 10.96
CA GLU A 89 -14.31 -6.95 12.11
C GLU A 89 -15.65 -6.20 12.19
N LYS A 90 -16.17 -5.72 11.05
CA LYS A 90 -17.50 -5.08 11.00
C LYS A 90 -18.59 -5.99 11.52
N ARG A 91 -18.62 -7.26 11.07
CA ARG A 91 -19.62 -8.25 11.50
C ARG A 91 -19.50 -8.58 12.97
N LEU A 92 -18.28 -8.72 13.50
CA LEU A 92 -18.07 -8.96 14.93
C LEU A 92 -18.66 -7.83 15.78
N ARG A 93 -18.42 -6.57 15.40
CA ARG A 93 -18.97 -5.41 16.11
C ARG A 93 -20.50 -5.34 16.04
N GLU A 94 -21.09 -5.69 14.90
CA GLU A 94 -22.55 -5.74 14.75
C GLU A 94 -23.18 -6.80 15.65
N VAL A 95 -22.54 -7.97 15.80
CA VAL A 95 -23.01 -9.02 16.72
C VAL A 95 -22.84 -8.62 18.18
N MET A 96 -21.78 -7.90 18.54
CA MET A 96 -21.53 -7.45 19.92
C MET A 96 -22.44 -6.30 20.38
N LEU A 97 -23.08 -5.60 19.45
CA LEU A 97 -24.02 -4.50 19.75
C LEU A 97 -25.47 -4.97 19.92
N HIS A 98 -25.72 -6.28 19.86
CA HIS A 98 -27.00 -6.95 20.08
C HIS A 98 -26.90 -7.95 21.24
#